data_AF-A0A5N6U4B5-F1
#
_entry.id   AF-A0A5N6U4B5-F1
#
_cell.length_a   1.000
_cell.length_b   1.000
_cell.length_c   1.000
_cell.angle_alpha   90.00
_cell.angle_beta   90.00
_cell.angle_gamma   90.00
#
_symmetry.space_group_name_H-M   'P 1'
#
loop_
_entity.id
_entity.type
_entity.pdbx_description
1 polymer ?
#
loop_
_entity_poly.entity_id
_entity_poly.type
_entity_poly.pdbx_seq_one_letter_code
_entity_poly.pdbx_strand_id
1 'polypeptide(L)'
;MSENTQPESSRSRSRGRRDNTHQRPLPPIQEGRYLQNPDQGSQEAPGISAHTRRDQISTWLAPEMRAWYYRPYYSKRIPGTGNWLLRSPEYQKWVNGSKEVLLCVGCRGVGKTALASMVIEDLHGRCSGMEDVRVAYAFNHSIMAGAGGALKELLLQLVGDDCAGIDWLGDLYDGREGDKITVEEVCKGLQRAVAMYSRVYVVVDAIELFFLPEFKEDEIREVLSLLSYGEVSVLATSQPILGVTEAFAEYPRLDIRAPDSNIAVYVDSRLSVADSMDLDLKQRAKTEIIQAADGIFFLAEYFCDILEMTEPSELDHTIEHLRHNAMAYDQLYRPCMWVVVRQKPLCRILAAQALTWVAYAKRPLTIQELTAALVYSNLNTDPKDQQTLPPNEILSVCIGLVSVDPITQIINYTHQTIGEYIRSAKEAESGPLRTLYEGIDPWLTDPQCKMANICASYLTCDAFATGPCPTDESFTLRLSDYRFYNYAAEHWGHHAKAAVKPATKVMDFLNSPGHVGALAQVSMMSDRGLRHPGFSQEYPRNVTALHLAAYFGLAGPVVGLISGGAAIAARDSRGFSPMDYAIGNGHAAVAVLLRDVSGGWAGRWV
;
A
#
# COMPACT_ATOMS: atom_id res chain seq x y z
N MET A 1 -52.17 -25.33 -41.83
CA MET A 1 -53.50 -25.97 -41.72
C MET A 1 -53.39 -26.96 -40.56
N SER A 2 -53.68 -26.52 -39.32
CA SER A 2 -55.00 -26.64 -38.63
C SER A 2 -55.36 -28.12 -38.47
N GLU A 3 -55.58 -28.72 -37.29
CA GLU A 3 -56.27 -28.35 -36.03
C GLU A 3 -55.66 -29.22 -34.89
N ASN A 4 -55.41 -28.75 -33.66
CA ASN A 4 -56.31 -28.38 -32.56
C ASN A 4 -57.20 -29.53 -32.03
N THR A 5 -56.94 -30.05 -30.82
CA THR A 5 -57.94 -30.39 -29.78
C THR A 5 -57.29 -30.97 -28.51
N GLN A 6 -57.49 -30.28 -27.38
CA GLN A 6 -57.50 -30.88 -26.03
C GLN A 6 -58.88 -31.50 -25.76
N PRO A 7 -59.03 -32.33 -24.69
CA PRO A 7 -59.66 -31.77 -23.48
C PRO A 7 -59.12 -32.28 -22.11
N GLU A 8 -59.23 -31.37 -21.13
CA GLU A 8 -59.63 -31.46 -19.69
C GLU A 8 -60.03 -32.84 -19.11
N SER A 9 -60.00 -33.19 -17.81
CA SER A 9 -59.62 -32.63 -16.48
C SER A 9 -59.70 -33.84 -15.49
N SER A 10 -58.99 -33.95 -14.36
CA SER A 10 -59.37 -33.35 -13.07
C SER A 10 -58.59 -34.00 -11.89
N ARG A 11 -58.12 -33.16 -10.95
CA ARG A 11 -58.04 -33.28 -9.45
C ARG A 11 -57.28 -34.50 -8.84
N SER A 12 -56.40 -34.41 -7.83
CA SER A 12 -56.23 -33.45 -6.73
C SER A 12 -54.95 -33.72 -5.88
N ARG A 13 -54.44 -32.65 -5.22
CA ARG A 13 -53.67 -32.59 -3.93
C ARG A 13 -52.25 -33.19 -3.90
N SER A 14 -51.24 -32.66 -3.23
CA SER A 14 -50.97 -31.43 -2.46
C SER A 14 -49.50 -31.46 -2.00
N ARG A 15 -48.95 -30.29 -1.63
CA ARG A 15 -47.73 -30.04 -0.81
C ARG A 15 -46.36 -29.94 -1.51
N GLY A 16 -45.75 -28.75 -1.36
CA GLY A 16 -44.32 -28.63 -1.01
C GLY A 16 -43.40 -27.91 -1.99
N ARG A 17 -43.65 -26.65 -2.36
CA ARG A 17 -42.58 -25.77 -2.86
C ARG A 17 -41.72 -25.30 -1.70
N ARG A 18 -40.45 -25.68 -1.68
CA ARG A 18 -39.39 -24.97 -0.95
C ARG A 18 -38.88 -23.87 -1.89
N ASP A 19 -39.11 -22.62 -1.51
CA ASP A 19 -38.47 -21.47 -2.14
C ASP A 19 -37.01 -21.42 -1.68
N ASN A 20 -36.10 -21.38 -2.66
CA ASN A 20 -34.72 -20.98 -2.49
C ASN A 20 -34.68 -19.49 -2.16
N THR A 21 -34.38 -19.14 -0.91
CA THR A 21 -33.95 -17.78 -0.56
C THR A 21 -32.51 -17.60 -1.03
N HIS A 22 -32.38 -16.98 -2.19
CA HIS A 22 -31.15 -16.35 -2.66
C HIS A 22 -30.64 -15.37 -1.60
N GLN A 23 -29.37 -15.53 -1.22
CA GLN A 23 -28.55 -14.48 -0.62
C GLN A 23 -28.67 -13.22 -1.48
N ARG A 24 -29.21 -12.15 -0.92
CA ARG A 24 -29.21 -10.84 -1.57
C ARG A 24 -27.79 -10.30 -1.52
N PRO A 25 -27.20 -9.84 -2.65
CA PRO A 25 -25.97 -9.08 -2.60
C PRO A 25 -26.21 -7.77 -1.86
N LEU A 26 -25.27 -7.41 -0.98
CA LEU A 26 -25.23 -6.14 -0.27
C LEU A 26 -25.29 -4.98 -1.27
N PRO A 27 -26.02 -3.89 -0.99
CA PRO A 27 -25.95 -2.70 -1.83
C PRO A 27 -24.53 -2.12 -1.73
N PRO A 28 -23.96 -1.59 -2.84
CA PRO A 28 -22.70 -0.87 -2.75
C PRO A 28 -22.88 0.31 -1.80
N ILE A 29 -22.03 0.40 -0.77
CA ILE A 29 -21.85 1.61 0.02
C ILE A 29 -21.40 2.68 -0.97
N GLN A 30 -22.34 3.57 -1.31
CA GLN A 30 -22.05 4.71 -2.17
C GLN A 30 -21.08 5.60 -1.40
N GLU A 31 -19.84 5.72 -1.90
CA GLU A 31 -19.14 7.01 -1.82
C GLU A 31 -20.15 8.07 -2.24
N GLY A 32 -20.40 9.04 -1.37
CA GLY A 32 -21.42 10.06 -1.55
C GLY A 32 -21.35 10.67 -2.95
N ARG A 33 -22.21 10.17 -3.85
CA ARG A 33 -22.60 10.91 -5.03
C ARG A 33 -23.35 12.11 -4.50
N TYR A 34 -22.80 13.28 -4.75
CA TYR A 34 -23.50 14.55 -4.78
C TYR A 34 -24.83 14.34 -5.52
N LEU A 35 -25.92 14.18 -4.76
CA LEU A 35 -27.26 14.28 -5.29
C LEU A 35 -27.51 15.76 -5.59
N GLN A 36 -27.35 16.11 -6.86
CA GLN A 36 -28.14 17.18 -7.46
C GLN A 36 -29.61 16.81 -7.26
N ASN A 37 -30.32 17.53 -6.40
CA ASN A 37 -31.78 17.58 -6.47
C ASN A 37 -32.18 18.89 -7.15
N PRO A 38 -32.91 18.83 -8.28
CA PRO A 38 -33.48 20.00 -8.93
C PRO A 38 -34.78 20.43 -8.21
N ASP A 39 -34.89 21.73 -7.97
CA ASP A 39 -36.09 22.55 -7.74
C ASP A 39 -37.37 21.88 -7.22
N GLN A 40 -37.79 22.30 -6.01
CA GLN A 40 -39.18 22.72 -5.76
C GLN A 40 -39.24 23.89 -4.76
N GLY A 41 -39.37 25.10 -5.30
CA GLY A 41 -40.44 26.04 -4.94
C GLY A 41 -40.37 26.76 -3.59
N SER A 42 -39.59 27.83 -3.52
CA SER A 42 -39.97 29.05 -2.79
C SER A 42 -39.56 30.24 -3.64
N GLN A 43 -40.55 30.92 -4.22
CA GLN A 43 -40.35 32.09 -5.05
C GLN A 43 -39.77 33.25 -4.23
N GLU A 44 -38.50 33.57 -4.43
CA GLU A 44 -38.00 34.94 -4.35
C GLU A 44 -37.19 35.23 -5.63
N ALA A 45 -37.51 36.35 -6.27
CA ALA A 45 -37.05 36.72 -7.60
C ALA A 45 -35.53 36.97 -7.69
N PRO A 46 -34.88 36.74 -8.86
CA PRO A 46 -33.46 36.98 -9.01
C PRO A 46 -33.20 38.49 -9.20
N GLY A 47 -32.67 39.13 -8.16
CA GLY A 47 -31.92 40.37 -8.33
C GLY A 47 -30.63 40.07 -9.09
N ILE A 48 -30.49 40.64 -10.28
CA ILE A 48 -29.25 40.62 -11.07
C ILE A 48 -28.18 41.33 -10.23
N SER A 49 -27.28 40.57 -9.60
CA SER A 49 -26.10 41.12 -8.93
C SER A 49 -25.00 41.34 -9.97
N ALA A 50 -24.57 42.60 -10.12
CA ALA A 50 -23.33 42.92 -10.82
C ALA A 50 -22.18 42.10 -10.21
N HIS A 51 -21.41 41.40 -11.03
CA HIS A 51 -20.21 40.70 -10.54
C HIS A 51 -19.19 41.76 -10.17
N THR A 52 -18.72 41.75 -8.93
CA THR A 52 -17.68 42.68 -8.46
C THR A 52 -16.39 42.38 -9.26
N ARG A 53 -15.54 43.39 -9.57
CA ARG A 53 -14.23 43.17 -10.24
C ARG A 53 -13.42 42.05 -9.56
N ARG A 54 -13.56 41.95 -8.25
CA ARG A 54 -13.00 40.88 -7.43
C ARG A 54 -13.50 39.48 -7.78
N ASP A 55 -14.80 39.31 -8.01
CA ASP A 55 -15.39 38.00 -8.35
C ASP A 55 -14.86 37.55 -9.71
N GLN A 56 -14.64 38.50 -10.62
CA GLN A 56 -14.03 38.25 -11.93
C GLN A 56 -12.56 37.81 -11.80
N ILE A 57 -11.76 38.52 -11.02
CA ILE A 57 -10.34 38.16 -10.76
C ILE A 57 -10.24 36.81 -10.05
N SER A 58 -11.10 36.56 -9.06
CA SER A 58 -11.13 35.29 -8.31
C SER A 58 -11.50 34.12 -9.22
N THR A 59 -12.51 34.31 -10.07
CA THR A 59 -12.95 33.31 -11.05
C THR A 59 -11.91 33.09 -12.15
N TRP A 60 -11.16 34.13 -12.54
CA TRP A 60 -10.07 33.99 -13.51
C TRP A 60 -8.86 33.28 -12.92
N LEU A 61 -8.48 33.60 -11.68
CA LEU A 61 -7.31 33.05 -11.03
C LEU A 61 -7.52 31.59 -10.60
N ALA A 62 -8.68 31.29 -10.00
CA ALA A 62 -9.03 29.97 -9.48
C ALA A 62 -10.54 29.71 -9.60
N PRO A 63 -11.07 29.41 -10.80
CA PRO A 63 -12.51 29.24 -11.05
C PRO A 63 -13.13 28.08 -10.25
N GLU A 64 -12.32 27.10 -9.90
CA GLU A 64 -12.69 25.95 -9.07
C GLU A 64 -12.83 26.26 -7.57
N MET A 65 -12.44 27.45 -7.10
CA MET A 65 -12.43 27.78 -5.67
C MET A 65 -13.81 28.21 -5.15
N ARG A 66 -14.19 27.70 -3.97
CA ARG A 66 -15.19 28.27 -3.06
C ARG A 66 -14.53 28.51 -1.70
N ALA A 67 -14.96 29.51 -0.95
CA ALA A 67 -14.34 29.76 0.36
C ALA A 67 -14.76 28.68 1.41
N TRP A 68 -13.91 28.48 2.43
CA TRP A 68 -14.13 27.66 3.66
C TRP A 68 -14.09 26.11 3.58
N TYR A 69 -13.19 25.52 2.79
CA TYR A 69 -13.16 24.05 2.60
C TYR A 69 -12.66 23.17 3.74
N TYR A 70 -11.88 23.70 4.70
CA TYR A 70 -11.38 22.86 5.79
C TYR A 70 -12.44 22.60 6.88
N ARG A 71 -13.46 23.48 7.00
CA ARG A 71 -14.45 23.44 8.08
C ARG A 71 -15.24 22.14 8.18
N PRO A 72 -15.68 21.49 7.07
CA PRO A 72 -16.32 20.18 7.14
C PRO A 72 -15.46 19.09 7.79
N TYR A 73 -14.13 19.14 7.59
CA TYR A 73 -13.20 18.21 8.25
C TYR A 73 -13.07 18.53 9.74
N TYR A 74 -12.99 19.82 10.07
CA TYR A 74 -12.91 20.28 11.46
C TYR A 74 -14.20 19.99 12.25
N SER A 75 -15.37 20.12 11.64
CA SER A 75 -16.68 19.92 12.29
C SER A 75 -17.00 18.46 12.59
N LYS A 76 -16.40 17.52 11.83
CA LYS A 76 -16.55 16.08 12.09
C LYS A 76 -15.70 15.57 13.26
N ARG A 77 -14.79 16.40 13.79
CA ARG A 77 -13.90 15.97 14.88
C ARG A 77 -14.68 15.70 16.16
N ILE A 78 -14.14 14.81 16.97
CA ILE A 78 -14.68 14.54 18.31
C ILE A 78 -13.88 15.36 19.33
N PRO A 79 -14.52 16.20 20.17
CA PRO A 79 -13.83 16.99 21.17
C PRO A 79 -12.90 16.14 22.03
N GLY A 80 -11.68 16.64 22.26
CA GLY A 80 -10.64 15.91 22.99
C GLY A 80 -9.70 15.06 22.12
N THR A 81 -10.03 14.83 20.84
CA THR A 81 -9.12 14.15 19.90
C THR A 81 -8.20 15.14 19.18
N GLY A 82 -7.03 14.66 18.72
CA GLY A 82 -6.08 15.39 17.86
C GLY A 82 -5.19 16.42 18.59
N ASN A 83 -5.51 16.78 19.84
CA ASN A 83 -4.76 17.75 20.64
C ASN A 83 -3.30 17.37 20.89
N TRP A 84 -2.95 16.09 20.77
CA TRP A 84 -1.59 15.60 20.93
C TRP A 84 -0.64 16.23 19.89
N LEU A 85 -1.11 16.48 18.65
CA LEU A 85 -0.31 17.12 17.61
C LEU A 85 -0.01 18.57 17.98
N LEU A 86 -1.04 19.31 18.41
CA LEU A 86 -0.88 20.71 18.83
C LEU A 86 0.00 20.84 20.08
N ARG A 87 0.17 19.77 20.87
CA ARG A 87 1.06 19.77 22.05
C ARG A 87 2.45 19.20 21.75
N SER A 88 2.68 18.70 20.54
CA SER A 88 3.97 18.11 20.18
C SER A 88 5.09 19.16 20.20
N PRO A 89 6.31 18.80 20.62
CA PRO A 89 7.46 19.70 20.59
C PRO A 89 7.73 20.26 19.19
N GLU A 90 7.55 19.45 18.15
CA GLU A 90 7.76 19.80 16.75
C GLU A 90 6.79 20.89 16.32
N TYR A 91 5.49 20.73 16.62
CA TYR A 91 4.48 21.74 16.33
C TYR A 91 4.71 23.02 17.14
N GLN A 92 5.03 22.91 18.42
CA GLN A 92 5.28 24.08 19.27
C GLN A 92 6.52 24.86 18.82
N LYS A 93 7.56 24.18 18.35
CA LYS A 93 8.70 24.84 17.73
C LYS A 93 8.27 25.54 16.44
N TRP A 94 7.53 24.85 15.58
CA TRP A 94 7.08 25.38 14.29
C TRP A 94 6.21 26.64 14.44
N VAL A 95 5.20 26.61 15.31
CA VAL A 95 4.25 27.72 15.47
C VAL A 95 4.86 28.96 16.14
N ASN A 96 5.88 28.78 16.99
CA ASN A 96 6.52 29.88 17.71
C ASN A 96 7.85 30.34 17.09
N GLY A 97 8.43 29.56 16.15
CA GLY A 97 9.74 29.82 15.56
C GLY A 97 9.72 30.83 14.42
N SER A 98 10.89 31.13 13.85
CA SER A 98 11.04 32.03 12.69
C SER A 98 11.31 31.22 11.43
N LYS A 99 10.48 31.39 10.39
CA LYS A 99 10.59 30.67 9.11
C LYS A 99 10.71 29.14 9.22
N GLU A 100 9.92 28.52 10.08
CA GLU A 100 10.00 27.08 10.32
C GLU A 100 9.22 26.26 9.28
N VAL A 101 9.71 25.05 9.03
CA VAL A 101 9.05 24.04 8.20
C VAL A 101 8.78 22.80 9.02
N LEU A 102 7.61 22.20 8.86
CA LEU A 102 7.26 20.94 9.51
C LEU A 102 6.58 20.00 8.52
N LEU A 103 7.14 18.81 8.32
CA LEU A 103 6.50 17.75 7.56
C LEU A 103 5.83 16.74 8.51
N CYS A 104 4.51 16.61 8.40
CA CYS A 104 3.74 15.65 9.16
C CYS A 104 3.44 14.40 8.31
N VAL A 105 4.10 13.28 8.58
CA VAL A 105 4.05 12.07 7.75
C VAL A 105 3.21 11.00 8.41
N GLY A 106 2.29 10.36 7.67
CA GLY A 106 1.56 9.21 8.21
C GLY A 106 0.86 8.39 7.15
N CYS A 107 0.56 7.13 7.44
CA CYS A 107 -0.11 6.24 6.50
C CYS A 107 -1.50 6.75 6.11
N ARG A 108 -2.10 6.19 5.06
CA ARG A 108 -3.45 6.57 4.66
C ARG A 108 -4.46 6.25 5.79
N GLY A 109 -5.44 7.13 5.99
CA GLY A 109 -6.50 6.94 6.98
C GLY A 109 -6.16 7.30 8.44
N VAL A 110 -4.92 7.71 8.76
CA VAL A 110 -4.52 8.06 10.15
C VAL A 110 -5.08 9.41 10.66
N GLY A 111 -5.79 10.18 9.82
CA GLY A 111 -6.39 11.46 10.22
C GLY A 111 -5.58 12.72 9.88
N LYS A 112 -4.61 12.65 8.95
CA LYS A 112 -3.78 13.82 8.54
C LYS A 112 -4.60 15.05 8.15
N THR A 113 -5.59 14.89 7.27
CA THR A 113 -6.48 15.99 6.83
C THR A 113 -7.29 16.59 7.97
N ALA A 114 -7.78 15.76 8.90
CA ALA A 114 -8.47 16.24 10.10
C ALA A 114 -7.52 17.05 10.99
N LEU A 115 -6.29 16.58 11.18
CA LEU A 115 -5.28 17.29 11.96
C LEU A 115 -4.83 18.60 11.29
N ALA A 116 -4.66 18.62 9.97
CA ALA A 116 -4.39 19.85 9.22
C ALA A 116 -5.50 20.89 9.42
N SER A 117 -6.78 20.45 9.43
CA SER A 117 -7.92 21.32 9.71
C SER A 117 -7.89 21.89 11.14
N MET A 118 -7.39 21.11 12.12
CA MET A 118 -7.21 21.58 13.49
C MET A 118 -6.07 22.59 13.62
N VAL A 119 -4.97 22.39 12.90
CA VAL A 119 -3.87 23.35 12.83
C VAL A 119 -4.38 24.69 12.27
N ILE A 120 -5.16 24.65 11.19
CA ILE A 120 -5.73 25.88 10.60
C ILE A 120 -6.62 26.60 11.62
N GLU A 121 -7.48 25.89 12.34
CA GLU A 121 -8.32 26.55 13.34
C GLU A 121 -7.49 27.14 14.50
N ASP A 122 -6.49 26.40 15.01
CA ASP A 122 -5.61 26.89 16.07
C ASP A 122 -4.89 28.18 15.63
N LEU A 123 -4.42 28.24 14.39
CA LEU A 123 -3.80 29.44 13.83
C LEU A 123 -4.77 30.62 13.73
N HIS A 124 -6.00 30.39 13.23
CA HIS A 124 -7.02 31.45 13.19
C HIS A 124 -7.36 31.96 14.60
N GLY A 125 -7.40 31.08 15.60
CA GLY A 125 -7.60 31.46 16.99
C GLY A 125 -6.44 32.31 17.54
N ARG A 126 -5.19 31.91 17.27
CA ARG A 126 -3.98 32.63 17.71
C ARG A 126 -3.80 33.99 17.03
N CYS A 127 -4.10 34.06 15.74
CA CYS A 127 -3.89 35.25 14.91
C CYS A 127 -5.12 36.16 14.88
N SER A 128 -6.17 35.84 15.64
CA SER A 128 -7.41 36.63 15.69
C SER A 128 -7.11 38.06 16.15
N GLY A 129 -7.41 39.04 15.30
CA GLY A 129 -7.14 40.46 15.56
C GLY A 129 -5.74 40.95 15.21
N MET A 130 -4.88 40.10 14.63
CA MET A 130 -3.56 40.49 14.10
C MET A 130 -3.67 40.76 12.60
N GLU A 131 -3.79 42.02 12.20
CA GLU A 131 -3.98 42.42 10.78
C GLU A 131 -2.73 42.18 9.92
N ASP A 132 -1.55 42.13 10.53
CA ASP A 132 -0.25 41.93 9.89
C ASP A 132 0.16 40.46 9.77
N VAL A 133 -0.65 39.52 10.30
CA VAL A 133 -0.39 38.08 10.25
C VAL A 133 -1.43 37.39 9.37
N ARG A 134 -0.97 36.53 8.45
CA ARG A 134 -1.85 35.83 7.51
C ARG A 134 -1.75 34.31 7.64
N VAL A 135 -2.89 33.63 7.51
CA VAL A 135 -2.98 32.17 7.43
C VAL A 135 -3.52 31.81 6.06
N ALA A 136 -2.77 31.02 5.29
CA ALA A 136 -3.19 30.48 4.00
C ALA A 136 -3.07 28.94 4.02
N TYR A 137 -3.88 28.26 3.22
CA TYR A 137 -3.88 26.81 3.18
C TYR A 137 -4.23 26.26 1.80
N ALA A 138 -3.74 25.06 1.49
CA ALA A 138 -4.09 24.31 0.29
C ALA A 138 -4.64 22.93 0.69
N PHE A 139 -5.87 22.62 0.26
CA PHE A 139 -6.59 21.39 0.63
C PHE A 139 -7.04 20.61 -0.62
N ASN A 140 -7.20 19.30 -0.41
CA ASN A 140 -7.49 18.18 -1.33
C ASN A 140 -8.56 18.35 -2.45
N HIS A 141 -9.15 19.50 -2.68
CA HIS A 141 -9.98 19.75 -3.87
C HIS A 141 -9.17 20.14 -5.12
N SER A 142 -7.93 20.59 -4.93
CA SER A 142 -6.98 21.02 -5.96
C SER A 142 -6.25 19.87 -6.68
N ILE A 143 -6.60 18.61 -6.41
CA ILE A 143 -6.04 17.41 -7.10
C ILE A 143 -6.17 17.53 -8.62
N MET A 144 -7.25 18.14 -9.11
CA MET A 144 -7.49 18.32 -10.55
C MET A 144 -6.68 19.47 -11.16
N ALA A 145 -6.09 20.34 -10.34
CA ALA A 145 -5.39 21.57 -10.75
C ALA A 145 -3.86 21.51 -10.54
N GLY A 146 -3.34 20.48 -9.87
CA GLY A 146 -1.90 20.26 -9.64
C GLY A 146 -1.24 21.35 -8.77
N ALA A 147 0.09 21.36 -8.71
CA ALA A 147 0.87 22.34 -7.94
C ALA A 147 0.52 23.80 -8.30
N GLY A 148 0.33 24.09 -9.59
CA GLY A 148 -0.08 25.42 -10.05
C GLY A 148 -1.44 25.87 -9.51
N GLY A 149 -2.40 24.94 -9.36
CA GLY A 149 -3.68 25.23 -8.71
C GLY A 149 -3.53 25.58 -7.23
N ALA A 150 -2.68 24.84 -6.51
CA ALA A 150 -2.40 25.10 -5.10
C ALA A 150 -1.77 26.49 -4.89
N LEU A 151 -0.79 26.86 -5.73
CA LEU A 151 -0.14 28.18 -5.66
C LEU A 151 -1.12 29.32 -5.94
N LYS A 152 -2.05 29.13 -6.89
CA LYS A 152 -3.13 30.09 -7.17
C LYS A 152 -4.10 30.21 -5.99
N GLU A 153 -4.42 29.09 -5.35
CA GLU A 153 -5.26 29.05 -4.15
C GLU A 153 -4.62 29.82 -2.99
N LEU A 154 -3.33 29.60 -2.75
CA LEU A 154 -2.57 30.34 -1.74
C LEU A 154 -2.54 31.84 -2.07
N LEU A 155 -2.31 32.20 -3.33
CA LEU A 155 -2.26 33.60 -3.75
C LEU A 155 -3.57 34.32 -3.47
N LEU A 156 -4.70 33.70 -3.81
CA LEU A 156 -6.01 34.32 -3.59
C LEU A 156 -6.31 34.51 -2.10
N GLN A 157 -5.93 33.56 -1.24
CA GLN A 157 -6.12 33.67 0.22
C GLN A 157 -5.24 34.75 0.86
N LEU A 158 -3.98 34.85 0.40
CA LEU A 158 -3.05 35.87 0.87
C LEU A 158 -3.50 37.27 0.45
N VAL A 159 -3.99 37.45 -0.77
CA VAL A 159 -4.56 38.73 -1.22
C VAL A 159 -5.84 39.05 -0.45
N GLY A 160 -6.70 38.06 -0.22
CA GLY A 160 -7.88 38.23 0.64
C GLY A 160 -8.83 39.34 0.18
N ASP A 161 -9.30 40.14 1.14
CA ASP A 161 -10.14 41.33 0.93
C ASP A 161 -9.32 42.61 0.74
N ASP A 162 -7.99 42.53 0.69
CA ASP A 162 -7.14 43.73 0.64
C ASP A 162 -7.24 44.42 -0.72
N CYS A 163 -7.71 45.67 -0.72
CA CYS A 163 -7.85 46.50 -1.92
C CYS A 163 -6.53 46.64 -2.68
N ALA A 164 -5.40 46.82 -1.99
CA ALA A 164 -4.10 46.97 -2.63
C ALA A 164 -3.69 45.67 -3.34
N GLY A 165 -4.01 44.53 -2.74
CA GLY A 165 -3.78 43.20 -3.31
C GLY A 165 -4.62 42.92 -4.56
N ILE A 166 -5.89 43.34 -4.53
CA ILE A 166 -6.84 43.19 -5.63
C ILE A 166 -6.47 44.12 -6.80
N ASP A 167 -5.96 45.32 -6.54
CA ASP A 167 -5.62 46.29 -7.59
C ASP A 167 -4.48 45.81 -8.49
N TRP A 168 -3.37 45.30 -7.92
CA TRP A 168 -2.26 44.80 -8.74
C TRP A 168 -2.59 43.49 -9.47
N LEU A 169 -3.43 42.62 -8.87
CA LEU A 169 -3.98 41.46 -9.57
C LEU A 169 -4.92 41.90 -10.69
N GLY A 170 -5.66 42.98 -10.47
CA GLY A 170 -6.50 43.64 -11.45
C GLY A 170 -5.68 44.15 -12.64
N ASP A 171 -4.53 44.78 -12.41
CA ASP A 171 -3.63 45.20 -13.48
C ASP A 171 -3.05 44.03 -14.28
N LEU A 172 -2.85 42.87 -13.63
CA LEU A 172 -2.39 41.65 -14.29
C LEU A 172 -3.52 40.99 -15.12
N TYR A 173 -4.75 41.12 -14.65
CA TYR A 173 -5.98 40.65 -15.30
C TYR A 173 -6.39 41.54 -16.48
N ASP A 174 -6.29 42.86 -16.31
CA ASP A 174 -6.70 43.86 -17.28
C ASP A 174 -5.76 43.83 -18.50
N GLY A 175 -6.28 43.35 -19.64
CA GLY A 175 -5.52 43.19 -20.88
C GLY A 175 -5.34 41.74 -21.34
N ARG A 176 -5.91 40.76 -20.61
CA ARG A 176 -5.73 39.33 -20.88
C ARG A 176 -7.03 38.52 -20.86
N GLU A 177 -8.12 39.06 -21.42
CA GLU A 177 -9.41 38.35 -21.53
C GLU A 177 -9.26 37.03 -22.31
N GLY A 178 -8.96 35.93 -21.60
CA GLY A 178 -8.83 34.58 -22.14
C GLY A 178 -7.48 33.87 -21.90
N ASP A 179 -6.41 34.59 -21.52
CA ASP A 179 -5.10 33.98 -21.30
C ASP A 179 -4.93 33.43 -19.88
N LYS A 180 -4.28 32.26 -19.77
CA LYS A 180 -3.97 31.62 -18.48
C LYS A 180 -2.76 32.29 -17.83
N ILE A 181 -2.87 32.65 -16.55
CA ILE A 181 -1.72 33.07 -15.73
C ILE A 181 -0.66 31.95 -15.66
N THR A 182 0.61 32.34 -15.77
CA THR A 182 1.76 31.43 -15.70
C THR A 182 2.17 31.16 -14.24
N VAL A 183 2.90 30.06 -13.98
CA VAL A 183 3.43 29.75 -12.64
C VAL A 183 4.39 30.84 -12.15
N GLU A 184 5.23 31.37 -13.03
CA GLU A 184 6.17 32.46 -12.68
C GLU A 184 5.43 33.73 -12.23
N GLU A 185 4.33 34.08 -12.90
CA GLU A 185 3.48 35.21 -12.51
C GLU A 185 2.78 34.96 -11.16
N VAL A 186 2.31 33.73 -10.92
CA VAL A 186 1.74 33.34 -9.61
C VAL A 186 2.79 33.45 -8.51
N CYS A 187 4.02 32.97 -8.73
CA CYS A 187 5.11 33.09 -7.76
C CYS A 187 5.49 34.55 -7.47
N LYS A 188 5.55 35.41 -8.49
CA LYS A 188 5.76 36.87 -8.29
C LYS A 188 4.62 37.49 -7.49
N GLY A 189 3.38 37.07 -7.76
CA GLY A 189 2.22 37.48 -7.00
C GLY A 189 2.29 37.06 -5.53
N LEU A 190 2.68 35.80 -5.27
CA LEU A 190 2.87 35.25 -3.93
C LEU A 190 3.96 36.01 -3.17
N GLN A 191 5.08 36.30 -3.82
CA GLN A 191 6.15 37.10 -3.23
C GLN A 191 5.66 38.48 -2.79
N ARG A 192 4.88 39.17 -3.64
CA ARG A 192 4.28 40.47 -3.31
C ARG A 192 3.29 40.35 -2.16
N ALA A 193 2.41 39.36 -2.19
CA ALA A 193 1.38 39.16 -1.18
C ALA A 193 1.99 38.81 0.19
N VAL A 194 3.02 37.95 0.22
CA VAL A 194 3.77 37.62 1.45
C VAL A 194 4.42 38.86 2.05
N ALA A 195 4.97 39.76 1.22
CA ALA A 195 5.63 40.97 1.68
C ALA A 195 4.66 42.01 2.31
N MET A 196 3.34 41.83 2.17
CA MET A 196 2.33 42.68 2.80
C MET A 196 2.15 42.39 4.30
N TYR A 197 2.66 41.24 4.76
CA TYR A 197 2.44 40.73 6.11
C TYR A 197 3.77 40.59 6.87
N SER A 198 3.73 40.83 8.18
CA SER A 198 4.89 40.60 9.06
C SER A 198 5.17 39.11 9.26
N ARG A 199 4.14 38.27 9.09
CA ARG A 199 4.20 36.82 9.23
C ARG A 199 3.12 36.12 8.40
N VAL A 200 3.49 35.01 7.76
CA VAL A 200 2.55 34.16 7.02
C VAL A 200 2.70 32.70 7.45
N TYR A 201 1.58 32.05 7.76
CA TYR A 201 1.51 30.60 7.95
C TYR A 201 0.87 29.95 6.73
N VAL A 202 1.51 28.91 6.21
CA VAL A 202 1.00 28.11 5.09
C VAL A 202 0.79 26.68 5.54
N VAL A 203 -0.42 26.15 5.39
CA VAL A 203 -0.76 24.75 5.70
C VAL A 203 -1.14 24.00 4.42
N VAL A 204 -0.40 22.96 4.09
CA VAL A 204 -0.59 22.18 2.86
C VAL A 204 -0.99 20.76 3.21
N ASP A 205 -2.24 20.38 2.95
CA ASP A 205 -2.71 19.01 3.20
C ASP A 205 -2.44 18.09 2.01
N ALA A 206 -1.95 16.88 2.31
CA ALA A 206 -1.68 15.81 1.36
C ALA A 206 -0.82 16.29 0.17
N ILE A 207 0.36 16.83 0.47
CA ILE A 207 1.22 17.49 -0.51
C ILE A 207 1.56 16.60 -1.71
N GLU A 208 1.58 15.27 -1.54
CA GLU A 208 1.80 14.34 -2.64
C GLU A 208 0.79 14.45 -3.78
N LEU A 209 -0.45 14.88 -3.49
CA LEU A 209 -1.54 14.88 -4.46
C LEU A 209 -1.38 15.97 -5.52
N PHE A 210 -0.53 16.97 -5.27
CA PHE A 210 -0.16 17.97 -6.27
C PHE A 210 0.71 17.41 -7.38
N PHE A 211 1.34 16.25 -7.16
CA PHE A 211 2.40 15.69 -8.00
C PHE A 211 2.06 14.27 -8.49
N LEU A 212 0.81 13.82 -8.39
CA LEU A 212 0.38 12.53 -8.94
C LEU A 212 -0.19 12.70 -10.35
N PRO A 213 0.07 11.75 -11.28
CA PRO A 213 0.76 10.47 -11.08
C PRO A 213 2.29 10.52 -11.26
N GLU A 214 2.86 11.61 -11.75
CA GLU A 214 4.30 11.75 -12.00
C GLU A 214 4.93 12.76 -11.03
N PHE A 215 5.68 12.23 -10.06
CA PHE A 215 6.38 13.04 -9.08
C PHE A 215 7.50 13.86 -9.73
N LYS A 216 7.49 15.18 -9.52
CA LYS A 216 8.61 16.07 -9.86
C LYS A 216 9.07 16.81 -8.63
N GLU A 217 10.29 16.54 -8.19
CA GLU A 217 10.90 17.14 -7.00
C GLU A 217 10.92 18.68 -7.07
N ASP A 218 11.14 19.24 -8.27
CA ASP A 218 11.18 20.69 -8.50
C ASP A 218 9.86 21.38 -8.13
N GLU A 219 8.71 20.70 -8.23
CA GLU A 219 7.39 21.28 -7.92
C GLU A 219 7.16 21.38 -6.39
N ILE A 220 7.79 20.52 -5.57
CA ILE A 220 7.82 20.70 -4.10
C ILE A 220 8.71 21.87 -3.73
N ARG A 221 9.86 21.99 -4.41
CA ARG A 221 10.78 23.11 -4.19
C ARG A 221 10.11 24.46 -4.48
N GLU A 222 9.15 24.52 -5.41
CA GLU A 222 8.34 25.73 -5.62
C GLU A 222 7.52 26.11 -4.38
N VAL A 223 6.85 25.15 -3.73
CA VAL A 223 6.11 25.43 -2.48
C VAL A 223 7.07 25.83 -1.36
N LEU A 224 8.22 25.17 -1.24
CA LEU A 224 9.25 25.52 -0.24
C LEU A 224 9.95 26.86 -0.55
N SER A 225 9.99 27.28 -1.82
CA SER A 225 10.57 28.58 -2.21
C SER A 225 9.85 29.75 -1.56
N LEU A 226 8.60 29.58 -1.11
CA LEU A 226 7.85 30.58 -0.37
C LEU A 226 8.60 31.08 0.88
N LEU A 227 9.42 30.23 1.50
CA LEU A 227 10.25 30.58 2.65
C LEU A 227 11.26 31.69 2.34
N SER A 228 11.65 31.84 1.07
CA SER A 228 12.58 32.86 0.62
C SER A 228 11.94 34.24 0.47
N TYR A 229 10.61 34.33 0.36
CA TYR A 229 9.90 35.57 0.06
C TYR A 229 9.63 36.46 1.27
N GLY A 230 9.79 35.94 2.49
CA GLY A 230 9.50 36.69 3.70
C GLY A 230 9.51 35.83 4.94
N GLU A 231 8.76 36.26 5.95
CA GLU A 231 8.58 35.51 7.19
C GLU A 231 7.46 34.48 7.03
N VAL A 232 7.75 33.39 6.32
CA VAL A 232 6.77 32.33 6.00
C VAL A 232 7.10 31.07 6.78
N SER A 233 6.12 30.44 7.40
CA SER A 233 6.25 29.10 8.00
C SER A 233 5.31 28.11 7.34
N VAL A 234 5.84 26.96 6.95
CA VAL A 234 5.13 25.97 6.14
C VAL A 234 4.92 24.69 6.95
N LEU A 235 3.67 24.25 7.08
CA LEU A 235 3.35 22.91 7.56
C LEU A 235 2.76 22.12 6.40
N ALA A 236 3.31 20.94 6.13
CA ALA A 236 2.79 20.04 5.11
C ALA A 236 2.40 18.70 5.74
N THR A 237 1.30 18.10 5.29
CA THR A 237 1.00 16.70 5.59
C THR A 237 1.28 15.83 4.38
N SER A 238 1.74 14.60 4.60
CA SER A 238 1.95 13.65 3.51
C SER A 238 1.84 12.19 3.91
N GLN A 239 1.53 11.33 2.95
CA GLN A 239 1.87 9.90 3.04
C GLN A 239 3.40 9.70 3.03
N PRO A 240 3.91 8.55 3.51
CA PRO A 240 5.34 8.23 3.47
C PRO A 240 5.81 7.91 2.04
N ILE A 241 5.74 8.89 1.14
CA ILE A 241 6.18 8.79 -0.25
C ILE A 241 7.61 9.28 -0.33
N LEU A 242 8.49 8.45 -0.90
CA LEU A 242 9.94 8.67 -0.91
C LEU A 242 10.31 10.07 -1.42
N GLY A 243 9.82 10.46 -2.60
CA GLY A 243 10.15 11.75 -3.20
C GLY A 243 9.75 12.94 -2.31
N VAL A 244 8.62 12.86 -1.60
CA VAL A 244 8.24 13.91 -0.65
C VAL A 244 9.19 13.90 0.55
N THR A 245 9.46 12.74 1.13
CA THR A 245 10.35 12.66 2.30
C THR A 245 11.78 13.10 2.00
N GLU A 246 12.27 12.87 0.77
CA GLU A 246 13.58 13.32 0.30
C GLU A 246 13.61 14.85 0.14
N ALA A 247 12.57 15.43 -0.47
CA ALA A 247 12.47 16.89 -0.65
C ALA A 247 12.39 17.66 0.69
N PHE A 248 11.97 17.00 1.77
CA PHE A 248 11.89 17.56 3.12
C PHE A 248 12.97 17.06 4.08
N ALA A 249 14.01 16.37 3.59
CA ALA A 249 14.98 15.69 4.44
C ALA A 249 15.72 16.60 5.44
N GLU A 250 15.88 17.89 5.12
CA GLU A 250 16.54 18.87 5.98
C GLU A 250 15.63 19.47 7.08
N TYR A 251 14.33 19.20 7.03
CA TYR A 251 13.34 19.81 7.91
C TYR A 251 12.84 18.83 8.99
N PRO A 252 12.37 19.35 10.15
CA PRO A 252 11.71 18.54 11.16
C PRO A 252 10.54 17.71 10.59
N ARG A 253 10.48 16.45 11.02
CA ARG A 253 9.41 15.50 10.69
C ARG A 253 8.64 15.12 11.94
N LEU A 254 7.32 15.11 11.85
CA LEU A 254 6.42 14.56 12.86
C LEU A 254 5.66 13.37 12.28
N ASP A 255 5.84 12.17 12.87
CA ASP A 255 5.08 10.99 12.47
C ASP A 255 3.66 11.03 13.06
N ILE A 256 2.66 11.05 12.17
CA ILE A 256 1.25 11.01 12.51
C ILE A 256 0.81 9.56 12.65
N ARG A 257 0.47 9.21 13.88
CA ARG A 257 -0.26 8.01 14.25
C ARG A 257 -1.26 8.37 15.34
N ALA A 258 -2.53 7.99 15.16
CA ALA A 258 -3.54 8.28 16.17
C ALA A 258 -3.24 7.50 17.45
N PRO A 259 -3.11 8.15 18.62
CA PRO A 259 -2.93 7.45 19.88
C PRO A 259 -4.16 6.61 20.21
N ASP A 260 -3.96 5.42 20.80
CA ASP A 260 -5.06 4.53 21.22
C ASP A 260 -6.06 5.25 22.14
N SER A 261 -5.58 6.18 22.98
CA SER A 261 -6.45 7.01 23.84
C SER A 261 -7.41 7.89 23.06
N ASN A 262 -7.01 8.38 21.88
CA ASN A 262 -7.85 9.22 21.02
C ASN A 262 -8.84 8.37 20.23
N ILE A 263 -8.42 7.20 19.75
CA ILE A 263 -9.33 6.22 19.14
C ILE A 263 -10.36 5.78 20.19
N ALA A 264 -9.95 5.52 21.42
CA ALA A 264 -10.85 5.16 22.51
C ALA A 264 -11.94 6.22 22.76
N VAL A 265 -11.57 7.51 22.84
CA VAL A 265 -12.52 8.62 22.98
C VAL A 265 -13.50 8.66 21.81
N TYR A 266 -13.02 8.44 20.59
CA TYR A 266 -13.87 8.37 19.42
C TYR A 266 -14.88 7.22 19.50
N VAL A 267 -14.40 6.01 19.76
CA VAL A 267 -15.24 4.80 19.84
C VAL A 267 -16.25 4.91 20.98
N ASP A 268 -15.86 5.43 22.15
CA ASP A 268 -16.79 5.66 23.27
C ASP A 268 -17.94 6.58 22.87
N SER A 269 -17.63 7.67 22.17
CA SER A 269 -18.66 8.62 21.75
C SER A 269 -19.65 8.01 20.74
N ARG A 270 -19.19 7.14 19.84
CA ARG A 270 -20.04 6.44 18.87
C ARG A 270 -20.87 5.34 19.54
N LEU A 271 -20.24 4.48 20.34
CA LEU A 271 -20.92 3.38 21.03
C LEU A 271 -21.85 3.86 22.15
N SER A 272 -21.68 5.08 22.67
CA SER A 272 -22.63 5.67 23.61
C SER A 272 -24.02 5.90 23.02
N VAL A 273 -24.11 6.12 21.70
CA VAL A 273 -25.37 6.33 20.97
C VAL A 273 -26.07 5.01 20.63
N ALA A 274 -25.34 3.88 20.65
CA ALA A 274 -25.89 2.55 20.44
C ALA A 274 -26.56 2.03 21.74
N ASP A 275 -27.83 2.35 21.95
CA ASP A 275 -28.63 1.93 23.13
C ASP A 275 -28.88 0.40 23.21
N SER A 276 -28.59 -0.34 22.15
CA SER A 276 -28.89 -1.77 22.01
C SER A 276 -27.81 -2.72 22.57
N MET A 277 -26.59 -2.23 22.84
CA MET A 277 -25.47 -3.07 23.29
C MET A 277 -25.33 -3.04 24.82
N ASP A 278 -25.10 -4.21 25.43
CA ASP A 278 -24.73 -4.26 26.84
C ASP A 278 -23.31 -3.71 27.08
N LEU A 279 -22.98 -3.42 28.34
CA LEU A 279 -21.72 -2.79 28.72
C LEU A 279 -20.50 -3.68 28.43
N ASP A 280 -20.63 -5.01 28.54
CA ASP A 280 -19.52 -5.94 28.31
C ASP A 280 -19.18 -5.99 26.81
N LEU A 281 -20.20 -6.09 25.97
CA LEU A 281 -20.07 -6.07 24.52
C LEU A 281 -19.50 -4.74 24.02
N LYS A 282 -19.92 -3.59 24.59
CA LYS A 282 -19.32 -2.28 24.27
C LYS A 282 -17.83 -2.24 24.60
N GLN A 283 -17.43 -2.78 25.75
CA GLN A 283 -16.03 -2.79 26.18
C GLN A 283 -15.17 -3.73 25.32
N ARG A 284 -15.72 -4.90 24.94
CA ARG A 284 -15.09 -5.83 24.00
C ARG A 284 -14.94 -5.21 22.61
N ALA A 285 -16.03 -4.66 22.05
CA ALA A 285 -16.02 -3.94 20.78
C ALA A 285 -14.97 -2.83 20.75
N LYS A 286 -14.92 -2.00 21.81
CA LYS A 286 -13.91 -0.95 21.95
C LYS A 286 -12.49 -1.49 21.89
N THR A 287 -12.22 -2.56 22.64
CA THR A 287 -10.90 -3.17 22.70
C THR A 287 -10.48 -3.70 21.33
N GLU A 288 -11.37 -4.43 20.66
CA GLU A 288 -11.11 -5.01 19.34
C GLU A 288 -10.98 -3.93 18.25
N ILE A 289 -11.79 -2.87 18.29
CA ILE A 289 -11.69 -1.76 17.32
C ILE A 289 -10.35 -1.05 17.45
N ILE A 290 -9.91 -0.68 18.66
CA ILE A 290 -8.61 -0.01 18.88
C ILE A 290 -7.48 -0.87 18.32
N GLN A 291 -7.55 -2.16 18.65
CA GLN A 291 -6.60 -3.18 18.23
C GLN A 291 -6.57 -3.43 16.71
N ALA A 292 -7.73 -3.48 16.06
CA ALA A 292 -7.86 -3.71 14.63
C ALA A 292 -7.57 -2.45 13.80
N ALA A 293 -7.89 -1.27 14.32
CA ALA A 293 -7.58 0.00 13.68
C ALA A 293 -6.09 0.32 13.72
N ASP A 294 -5.40 -0.08 14.80
CA ASP A 294 -3.94 0.02 14.95
C ASP A 294 -3.40 1.41 14.56
N GLY A 295 -4.01 2.48 15.08
CA GLY A 295 -3.62 3.86 14.78
C GLY A 295 -4.19 4.44 13.48
N ILE A 296 -4.92 3.67 12.67
CA ILE A 296 -5.64 4.13 11.47
C ILE A 296 -7.07 4.52 11.84
N PHE A 297 -7.30 5.83 12.01
CA PHE A 297 -8.58 6.38 12.43
C PHE A 297 -9.75 6.03 11.50
N PHE A 298 -9.51 5.98 10.18
CA PHE A 298 -10.51 5.54 9.20
C PHE A 298 -11.06 4.14 9.50
N LEU A 299 -10.21 3.21 9.93
CA LEU A 299 -10.65 1.85 10.27
C LEU A 299 -11.51 1.86 11.53
N ALA A 300 -11.17 2.68 12.53
CA ALA A 300 -11.99 2.83 13.73
C ALA A 300 -13.38 3.40 13.39
N GLU A 301 -13.45 4.43 12.54
CA GLU A 301 -14.71 4.97 12.01
C GLU A 301 -15.51 3.91 11.26
N TYR A 302 -14.88 3.21 10.32
CA TYR A 302 -15.52 2.18 9.51
C TYR A 302 -16.04 0.99 10.35
N PHE A 303 -15.28 0.55 11.35
CA PHE A 303 -15.72 -0.54 12.24
C PHE A 303 -16.87 -0.09 13.14
N CYS A 304 -16.88 1.14 13.63
CA CYS A 304 -18.05 1.69 14.32
C CYS A 304 -19.29 1.67 13.42
N ASP A 305 -19.17 2.14 12.17
CA ASP A 305 -20.28 2.14 11.21
C ASP A 305 -20.81 0.72 10.94
N ILE A 306 -19.92 -0.26 10.79
CA ILE A 306 -20.32 -1.66 10.63
C ILE A 306 -21.10 -2.15 11.85
N LEU A 307 -20.58 -1.95 13.06
CA LEU A 307 -21.25 -2.45 14.26
C LEU A 307 -22.61 -1.78 14.47
N GLU A 308 -22.75 -0.48 14.15
CA GLU A 308 -24.03 0.22 14.21
C GLU A 308 -25.07 -0.34 13.21
N MET A 309 -24.62 -0.87 12.07
CA MET A 309 -25.47 -1.48 11.04
C MET A 309 -25.67 -2.99 11.20
N THR A 310 -24.98 -3.63 12.15
CA THR A 310 -25.00 -5.08 12.35
C THR A 310 -26.16 -5.48 13.27
N GLU A 311 -26.87 -6.54 12.89
CA GLU A 311 -27.95 -7.09 13.72
C GLU A 311 -27.41 -7.61 15.06
N PRO A 312 -28.15 -7.48 16.18
CA PRO A 312 -27.65 -7.86 17.51
C PRO A 312 -27.13 -9.30 17.61
N SER A 313 -27.70 -10.24 16.85
CA SER A 313 -27.27 -11.63 16.82
C SER A 313 -25.92 -11.88 16.13
N GLU A 314 -25.43 -10.94 15.32
CA GLU A 314 -24.19 -11.07 14.54
C GLU A 314 -23.05 -10.19 15.09
N LEU A 315 -23.32 -9.37 16.11
CA LEU A 315 -22.36 -8.44 16.69
C LEU A 315 -21.10 -9.13 17.20
N ASP A 316 -21.24 -10.19 18.01
CA ASP A 316 -20.09 -10.94 18.55
C ASP A 316 -19.18 -11.47 17.43
N HIS A 317 -19.79 -12.13 16.43
CA HIS A 317 -19.05 -12.65 15.28
C HIS A 317 -18.35 -11.53 14.51
N THR A 318 -19.01 -10.39 14.32
CA THR A 318 -18.46 -9.24 13.60
C THR A 318 -17.27 -8.62 14.34
N ILE A 319 -17.37 -8.48 15.66
CA ILE A 319 -16.30 -8.00 16.54
C ILE A 319 -15.05 -8.90 16.43
N GLU A 320 -15.23 -10.22 16.46
CA GLU A 320 -14.13 -11.19 16.34
C GLU A 320 -13.40 -11.13 14.99
N HIS A 321 -14.06 -10.62 13.94
CA HIS A 321 -13.55 -10.64 12.56
C HIS A 321 -13.16 -9.25 12.01
N LEU A 322 -13.16 -8.19 12.83
CA LEU A 322 -12.79 -6.83 12.39
C LEU A 322 -11.40 -6.77 11.74
N ARG A 323 -10.43 -7.49 12.29
CA ARG A 323 -9.04 -7.59 11.77
C ARG A 323 -8.91 -8.32 10.43
N HIS A 324 -9.96 -8.97 9.94
CA HIS A 324 -9.94 -9.68 8.66
C HIS A 324 -10.96 -9.08 7.68
N ASN A 325 -11.35 -7.82 7.90
CA ASN A 325 -12.36 -7.15 7.09
C ASN A 325 -11.76 -6.63 5.78
N ALA A 326 -11.72 -7.48 4.76
CA ALA A 326 -11.21 -7.13 3.43
C ALA A 326 -11.89 -5.88 2.82
N MET A 327 -13.15 -5.62 3.17
CA MET A 327 -13.87 -4.44 2.66
C MET A 327 -13.40 -3.14 3.28
N ALA A 328 -13.11 -3.13 4.59
CA ALA A 328 -12.48 -1.99 5.27
C ALA A 328 -11.16 -1.62 4.59
N TYR A 329 -10.33 -2.63 4.32
CA TYR A 329 -9.02 -2.42 3.70
C TYR A 329 -9.12 -2.01 2.24
N ASP A 330 -10.08 -2.56 1.49
CA ASP A 330 -10.35 -2.12 0.13
C ASP A 330 -10.79 -0.66 0.08
N GLN A 331 -11.74 -0.23 0.92
CA GLN A 331 -12.14 1.18 0.96
C GLN A 331 -10.96 2.10 1.31
N LEU A 332 -10.10 1.66 2.25
CA LEU A 332 -8.93 2.43 2.66
C LEU A 332 -7.89 2.56 1.54
N TYR A 333 -7.55 1.48 0.83
CA TYR A 333 -6.39 1.43 -0.08
C TYR A 333 -6.74 1.50 -1.57
N ARG A 334 -8.01 1.32 -1.96
CA ARG A 334 -8.49 1.40 -3.36
C ARG A 334 -8.01 2.65 -4.10
N PRO A 335 -8.00 3.86 -3.51
CA PRO A 335 -7.47 5.04 -4.22
C PRO A 335 -5.97 4.94 -4.54
N CYS A 336 -5.14 4.44 -3.62
CA CYS A 336 -3.71 4.22 -3.87
C CYS A 336 -3.49 3.18 -4.97
N MET A 337 -4.27 2.09 -4.95
CA MET A 337 -4.21 1.08 -6.00
C MET A 337 -4.59 1.62 -7.38
N TRP A 338 -5.54 2.55 -7.46
CA TRP A 338 -5.84 3.20 -8.74
C TRP A 338 -4.66 4.00 -9.28
N VAL A 339 -3.89 4.67 -8.42
CA VAL A 339 -2.66 5.34 -8.83
C VAL A 339 -1.67 4.32 -9.37
N VAL A 340 -1.46 3.19 -8.67
CA VAL A 340 -0.59 2.08 -9.13
C VAL A 340 -1.02 1.55 -10.51
N VAL A 341 -2.31 1.30 -10.71
CA VAL A 341 -2.85 0.76 -11.98
C VAL A 341 -2.71 1.74 -13.15
N ARG A 342 -2.69 3.05 -12.89
CA ARG A 342 -2.61 4.12 -13.90
C ARG A 342 -1.19 4.54 -14.24
N GLN A 343 -0.18 4.04 -13.53
CA GLN A 343 1.22 4.28 -13.89
C GLN A 343 1.58 3.72 -15.27
N LYS A 344 2.71 4.18 -15.82
CA LYS A 344 3.30 3.63 -17.05
C LYS A 344 3.43 2.10 -16.94
N PRO A 345 3.31 1.34 -18.05
CA PRO A 345 3.25 -0.11 -18.01
C PRO A 345 4.37 -0.78 -17.19
N LEU A 346 5.63 -0.35 -17.36
CA LEU A 346 6.77 -0.89 -16.62
C LEU A 346 6.71 -0.58 -15.11
N CYS A 347 6.41 0.66 -14.74
CA CYS A 347 6.28 1.08 -13.34
C CYS A 347 5.16 0.31 -12.63
N ARG A 348 4.03 0.11 -13.31
CA ARG A 348 2.91 -0.68 -12.81
C ARG A 348 3.30 -2.15 -12.57
N ILE A 349 4.00 -2.77 -13.52
CA ILE A 349 4.50 -4.14 -13.38
C ILE A 349 5.43 -4.21 -12.17
N LEU A 350 6.40 -3.30 -12.08
CA LEU A 350 7.36 -3.25 -10.99
C LEU A 350 6.67 -3.11 -9.61
N ALA A 351 5.71 -2.20 -9.50
CA ALA A 351 4.93 -2.00 -8.27
C ALA A 351 4.13 -3.26 -7.89
N ALA A 352 3.45 -3.88 -8.86
CA ALA A 352 2.69 -5.11 -8.61
C ALA A 352 3.59 -6.25 -8.13
N GLN A 353 4.75 -6.44 -8.76
CA GLN A 353 5.73 -7.44 -8.37
C GLN A 353 6.29 -7.16 -6.96
N ALA A 354 6.69 -5.92 -6.67
CA ALA A 354 7.20 -5.53 -5.36
C ALA A 354 6.16 -5.76 -4.25
N LEU A 355 4.93 -5.28 -4.44
CA LEU A 355 3.83 -5.50 -3.49
C LEU A 355 3.53 -6.99 -3.28
N THR A 356 3.64 -7.80 -4.33
CA THR A 356 3.45 -9.26 -4.27
C THR A 356 4.58 -9.94 -3.49
N TRP A 357 5.83 -9.54 -3.73
CA TRP A 357 6.97 -10.05 -2.98
C TRP A 357 6.86 -9.77 -1.49
N VAL A 358 6.53 -8.54 -1.11
CA VAL A 358 6.32 -8.18 0.30
C VAL A 358 5.14 -8.95 0.92
N ALA A 359 4.08 -9.26 0.15
CA ALA A 359 2.92 -10.01 0.65
C ALA A 359 3.20 -11.50 0.90
N TYR A 360 3.95 -12.14 0.00
CA TYR A 360 4.00 -13.60 -0.12
C TYR A 360 5.37 -14.22 0.13
N ALA A 361 6.42 -13.41 0.35
CA ALA A 361 7.73 -13.90 0.72
C ALA A 361 7.68 -14.73 2.02
N LYS A 362 8.54 -15.75 2.11
CA LYS A 362 8.58 -16.67 3.27
C LYS A 362 9.31 -16.09 4.47
N ARG A 363 10.03 -14.98 4.25
CA ARG A 363 10.59 -14.10 5.26
C ARG A 363 10.63 -12.67 4.72
N PRO A 364 10.73 -11.64 5.58
CA PRO A 364 11.01 -10.28 5.14
C PRO A 364 12.28 -10.24 4.27
N LEU A 365 12.20 -9.48 3.18
CA LEU A 365 13.29 -9.28 2.24
C LEU A 365 14.02 -7.98 2.56
N THR A 366 15.32 -7.95 2.35
CA THR A 366 16.02 -6.67 2.22
C THR A 366 15.64 -6.02 0.89
N ILE A 367 15.75 -4.69 0.80
CA ILE A 367 15.52 -3.98 -0.46
C ILE A 367 16.45 -4.46 -1.57
N GLN A 368 17.68 -4.86 -1.21
CA GLN A 368 18.66 -5.37 -2.16
C GLN A 368 18.30 -6.76 -2.68
N GLU A 369 17.78 -7.64 -1.82
CA GLU A 369 17.26 -8.95 -2.22
C GLU A 369 16.07 -8.80 -3.16
N LEU A 370 15.13 -7.91 -2.83
CA LEU A 370 13.97 -7.63 -3.67
C LEU A 370 14.41 -7.06 -5.03
N THR A 371 15.29 -6.05 -5.04
CA THR A 371 15.84 -5.49 -6.28
C THR A 371 16.45 -6.59 -7.15
N ALA A 372 17.29 -7.45 -6.58
CA ALA A 372 17.92 -8.54 -7.32
C ALA A 372 16.90 -9.54 -7.89
N ALA A 373 15.85 -9.86 -7.14
CA ALA A 373 14.75 -10.71 -7.62
C ALA A 373 13.98 -10.07 -8.78
N LEU A 374 13.67 -8.78 -8.68
CA LEU A 374 12.90 -8.04 -9.69
C LEU A 374 13.69 -7.83 -10.97
N VAL A 375 14.96 -7.44 -10.88
CA VAL A 375 15.85 -7.27 -12.03
C VAL A 375 15.96 -8.58 -12.80
N TYR A 376 16.23 -9.68 -12.10
CA TYR A 376 16.33 -10.99 -12.73
C TYR A 376 15.01 -11.40 -13.40
N SER A 377 13.88 -11.18 -12.73
CA SER A 377 12.56 -11.55 -13.27
C SER A 377 12.16 -10.81 -14.56
N ASN A 378 12.66 -9.58 -14.76
CA ASN A 378 12.27 -8.74 -15.88
C ASN A 378 13.29 -8.71 -17.03
N LEU A 379 14.58 -8.88 -16.74
CA LEU A 379 15.63 -8.77 -17.77
C LEU A 379 16.22 -10.12 -18.19
N ASN A 380 16.06 -11.18 -17.38
CA ASN A 380 16.67 -12.49 -17.61
C ASN A 380 18.19 -12.41 -17.93
N THR A 381 18.88 -11.41 -17.38
CA THR A 381 20.32 -11.19 -17.51
C THR A 381 21.08 -11.90 -16.39
N ASP A 382 22.41 -12.00 -16.51
CA ASP A 382 23.26 -12.50 -15.43
C ASP A 382 22.94 -11.71 -14.15
N PRO A 383 22.61 -12.38 -13.03
CA PRO A 383 22.33 -11.70 -11.77
C PRO A 383 23.48 -10.83 -11.23
N LYS A 384 24.70 -10.94 -11.78
CA LYS A 384 25.83 -10.04 -11.48
C LYS A 384 25.79 -8.74 -12.27
N ASP A 385 25.37 -8.76 -13.53
CA ASP A 385 25.45 -7.63 -14.46
C ASP A 385 24.23 -6.70 -14.36
N GLN A 386 23.72 -6.51 -13.14
CA GLN A 386 22.58 -5.66 -12.90
C GLN A 386 23.03 -4.21 -13.01
N GLN A 387 22.70 -3.52 -14.10
CA GLN A 387 22.39 -2.10 -14.02
C GLN A 387 21.30 -1.99 -12.96
N THR A 388 21.72 -1.71 -11.73
CA THR A 388 20.89 -1.82 -10.53
C THR A 388 19.69 -0.92 -10.72
N LEU A 389 18.51 -1.52 -10.84
CA LEU A 389 17.26 -0.83 -10.56
C LEU A 389 17.44 -0.15 -9.18
N PRO A 390 17.53 1.18 -9.12
CA PRO A 390 17.77 1.85 -7.85
C PRO A 390 16.68 1.46 -6.86
N PRO A 391 17.02 1.13 -5.60
CA PRO A 391 16.05 0.87 -4.52
C PRO A 391 14.91 1.89 -4.48
N ASN A 392 15.23 3.15 -4.76
CA ASN A 392 14.31 4.29 -4.77
C ASN A 392 13.22 4.16 -5.84
N GLU A 393 13.50 3.54 -6.99
CA GLU A 393 12.49 3.33 -8.02
C GLU A 393 11.37 2.40 -7.54
N ILE A 394 11.71 1.32 -6.81
CA ILE A 394 10.72 0.40 -6.23
C ILE A 394 9.81 1.16 -5.25
N LEU A 395 10.39 1.96 -4.36
CA LEU A 395 9.64 2.74 -3.38
C LEU A 395 8.74 3.78 -4.04
N SER A 396 9.26 4.44 -5.08
CA SER A 396 8.52 5.46 -5.84
C SER A 396 7.29 4.85 -6.52
N VAL A 397 7.44 3.72 -7.23
CA VAL A 397 6.30 3.11 -7.94
C VAL A 397 5.26 2.50 -7.00
N CYS A 398 5.59 2.22 -5.75
CA CYS A 398 4.65 1.71 -4.75
C CYS A 398 3.87 2.81 -4.01
N ILE A 399 4.06 4.10 -4.32
CA ILE A 399 3.23 5.23 -3.86
C ILE A 399 3.00 5.23 -2.33
N GLY A 400 4.05 5.02 -1.54
CA GLY A 400 4.00 5.07 -0.07
C GLY A 400 3.26 3.90 0.60
N LEU A 401 3.06 2.78 -0.12
CA LEU A 401 2.52 1.54 0.44
C LEU A 401 3.59 0.67 1.09
N VAL A 402 4.84 0.88 0.73
CA VAL A 402 6.01 0.18 1.28
C VAL A 402 7.06 1.19 1.73
N SER A 403 7.85 0.81 2.72
CA SER A 403 8.99 1.56 3.24
C SER A 403 10.16 0.63 3.51
N VAL A 404 11.35 1.20 3.62
CA VAL A 404 12.55 0.48 4.02
C VAL A 404 12.94 0.93 5.41
N ASP A 405 13.16 -0.04 6.29
CA ASP A 405 13.75 0.23 7.59
C ASP A 405 15.21 0.67 7.41
N PRO A 406 15.61 1.85 7.93
CA PRO A 406 16.92 2.43 7.64
C PRO A 406 18.09 1.62 8.22
N ILE A 407 17.85 0.81 9.25
CA ILE A 407 18.90 0.06 9.95
C ILE A 407 19.05 -1.32 9.31
N THR A 408 17.96 -2.06 9.23
CA THR A 408 17.92 -3.44 8.77
C THR A 408 17.85 -3.57 7.25
N GLN A 409 17.53 -2.48 6.54
CA GLN A 409 17.32 -2.44 5.10
C GLN A 409 16.18 -3.37 4.62
N ILE A 410 15.31 -3.79 5.54
CA ILE A 410 14.15 -4.63 5.24
C ILE A 410 13.05 -3.78 4.62
N ILE A 411 12.52 -4.22 3.49
CA ILE A 411 11.33 -3.63 2.89
C ILE A 411 10.08 -4.22 3.55
N ASN A 412 9.22 -3.34 4.05
CA ASN A 412 7.96 -3.69 4.69
C ASN A 412 6.82 -2.84 4.12
N TYR A 413 5.58 -3.23 4.41
CA TYR A 413 4.46 -2.32 4.22
C TYR A 413 4.55 -1.16 5.20
N THR A 414 4.09 0.02 4.77
CA THR A 414 3.96 1.18 5.67
C THR A 414 2.91 0.95 6.77
N HIS A 415 2.01 -0.02 6.55
CA HIS A 415 1.13 -0.56 7.58
C HIS A 415 0.82 -2.04 7.33
N GLN A 416 0.68 -2.84 8.39
CA GLN A 416 0.50 -4.29 8.29
C GLN A 416 -0.77 -4.71 7.52
N THR A 417 -1.87 -3.96 7.65
CA THR A 417 -3.15 -4.23 6.96
C THR A 417 -3.05 -4.15 5.43
N ILE A 418 -2.02 -3.50 4.88
CA ILE A 418 -1.77 -3.50 3.43
C ILE A 418 -1.50 -4.92 2.94
N GLY A 419 -0.76 -5.72 3.71
CA GLY A 419 -0.49 -7.11 3.32
C GLY A 419 -1.75 -7.96 3.27
N GLU A 420 -2.69 -7.76 4.19
CA GLU A 420 -4.00 -8.43 4.18
C GLU A 420 -4.83 -8.00 2.99
N TYR A 421 -4.85 -6.70 2.70
CA TYR A 421 -5.51 -6.17 1.50
C TYR A 421 -4.97 -6.77 0.20
N ILE A 422 -3.64 -6.83 0.03
CA ILE A 422 -3.05 -7.43 -1.18
C ILE A 422 -3.41 -8.91 -1.28
N ARG A 423 -3.49 -9.64 -0.15
CA ARG A 423 -3.85 -11.07 -0.14
C ARG A 423 -5.34 -11.33 -0.40
N SER A 424 -6.22 -10.36 -0.16
CA SER A 424 -7.65 -10.47 -0.50
C SER A 424 -7.93 -10.26 -2.00
N ALA A 425 -6.92 -10.02 -2.83
CA ALA A 425 -7.06 -9.79 -4.27
C ALA A 425 -7.86 -10.87 -5.02
N LYS A 426 -7.71 -12.14 -4.62
CA LYS A 426 -8.41 -13.28 -5.21
C LYS A 426 -9.94 -13.23 -5.02
N GLU A 427 -10.39 -12.58 -3.95
CA GLU A 427 -11.80 -12.43 -3.56
C GLU A 427 -12.42 -11.15 -4.14
N ALA A 428 -11.61 -10.24 -4.69
CA ALA A 428 -12.11 -9.00 -5.27
C ALA A 428 -12.92 -9.28 -6.53
N GLU A 429 -14.18 -8.85 -6.55
CA GLU A 429 -15.07 -8.96 -7.71
C GLU A 429 -14.81 -7.86 -8.76
N SER A 430 -14.31 -6.70 -8.33
CA SER A 430 -14.08 -5.53 -9.18
C SER A 430 -13.02 -4.59 -8.59
N GLY A 431 -12.61 -3.57 -9.36
CA GLY A 431 -11.73 -2.51 -8.90
C GLY A 431 -10.25 -2.71 -9.26
N PRO A 432 -9.36 -1.88 -8.70
CA PRO A 432 -7.96 -1.83 -9.13
C PRO A 432 -7.19 -3.08 -8.71
N LEU A 433 -7.50 -3.67 -7.55
CA LEU A 433 -6.86 -4.90 -7.09
C LEU A 433 -7.22 -6.09 -8.01
N ARG A 434 -8.49 -6.20 -8.41
CA ARG A 434 -8.94 -7.15 -9.44
C ARG A 434 -8.26 -6.89 -10.79
N THR A 435 -8.11 -5.63 -11.17
CA THR A 435 -7.40 -5.24 -12.42
C THR A 435 -5.94 -5.67 -12.41
N LEU A 436 -5.25 -5.59 -11.28
CA LEU A 436 -3.90 -6.14 -11.13
C LEU A 436 -3.90 -7.67 -11.10
N TYR A 437 -4.94 -8.30 -10.54
CA TYR A 437 -5.06 -9.76 -10.39
C TYR A 437 -5.38 -10.50 -11.70
N GLU A 438 -6.36 -10.03 -12.47
CA GLU A 438 -6.79 -10.66 -13.73
C GLU A 438 -6.21 -10.02 -14.99
N GLY A 439 -5.67 -8.81 -14.88
CA GLY A 439 -5.26 -8.02 -16.02
C GLY A 439 -3.86 -8.35 -16.53
N ILE A 440 -3.12 -7.28 -16.80
CA ILE A 440 -2.00 -7.22 -17.76
C ILE A 440 -0.76 -8.03 -17.31
N ASP A 441 -0.65 -8.42 -16.04
CA ASP A 441 0.40 -9.32 -15.56
C ASP A 441 -0.10 -10.29 -14.45
N PRO A 442 -0.21 -11.62 -14.71
CA PRO A 442 -0.81 -12.60 -13.79
C PRO A 442 -0.03 -12.91 -12.49
N TRP A 443 0.83 -12.00 -12.01
CA TRP A 443 1.64 -12.22 -10.81
C TRP A 443 0.80 -12.50 -9.57
N LEU A 444 -0.34 -11.83 -9.46
CA LEU A 444 -1.25 -12.01 -8.34
C LEU A 444 -2.15 -13.24 -8.48
N THR A 445 -2.27 -13.84 -9.67
CA THR A 445 -3.11 -15.03 -9.89
C THR A 445 -2.55 -16.28 -9.24
N ASP A 446 -1.23 -16.47 -9.30
CA ASP A 446 -0.51 -17.53 -8.57
C ASP A 446 0.88 -17.04 -8.13
N PRO A 447 0.93 -16.18 -7.08
CA PRO A 447 2.16 -15.57 -6.60
C PRO A 447 3.22 -16.60 -6.24
N GLN A 448 2.78 -17.67 -5.58
CA GLN A 448 3.66 -18.73 -5.11
C GLN A 448 4.29 -19.49 -6.30
N CYS A 449 3.54 -19.78 -7.36
CA CYS A 449 4.11 -20.36 -8.58
C CYS A 449 5.13 -19.43 -9.26
N LYS A 450 4.83 -18.14 -9.37
CA LYS A 450 5.75 -17.15 -9.96
C LYS A 450 7.04 -17.03 -9.16
N MET A 451 6.94 -16.87 -7.84
CA MET A 451 8.09 -16.82 -6.94
C MET A 451 8.93 -18.11 -7.02
N ALA A 452 8.28 -19.28 -7.05
CA ALA A 452 8.97 -20.56 -7.21
C ALA A 452 9.75 -20.63 -8.53
N ASN A 453 9.15 -20.20 -9.64
CA ASN A 453 9.81 -20.18 -10.94
C ASN A 453 10.99 -19.21 -10.99
N ILE A 454 10.86 -18.03 -10.36
CA ILE A 454 11.95 -17.04 -10.29
C ILE A 454 13.09 -17.58 -9.44
N CYS A 455 12.79 -18.13 -8.25
CA CYS A 455 13.82 -18.74 -7.42
C CYS A 455 14.52 -19.90 -8.15
N ALA A 456 13.76 -20.80 -8.76
CA ALA A 456 14.33 -21.93 -9.50
C ALA A 456 15.19 -21.47 -10.69
N SER A 457 14.74 -20.49 -11.45
CA SER A 457 15.51 -19.93 -12.58
C SER A 457 16.79 -19.23 -12.08
N TYR A 458 16.69 -18.45 -11.01
CA TYR A 458 17.84 -17.81 -10.37
C TYR A 458 18.88 -18.86 -9.92
N LEU A 459 18.42 -19.97 -9.34
CA LEU A 459 19.29 -21.07 -8.91
C LEU A 459 19.92 -21.86 -10.06
N THR A 460 19.45 -21.68 -11.30
CA THR A 460 20.03 -22.28 -12.52
C THR A 460 21.02 -21.37 -13.27
N CYS A 461 21.43 -20.25 -12.66
CA CYS A 461 22.43 -19.38 -13.28
C CYS A 461 23.78 -20.09 -13.42
N ASP A 462 24.44 -19.89 -14.57
CA ASP A 462 25.71 -20.55 -14.93
C ASP A 462 26.81 -20.39 -13.87
N ALA A 463 26.78 -19.29 -13.11
CA ALA A 463 27.68 -19.03 -12.00
C ALA A 463 27.63 -20.05 -10.85
N PHE A 464 26.54 -20.82 -10.77
CA PHE A 464 26.33 -21.87 -9.78
C PHE A 464 26.50 -23.27 -10.39
N ALA A 465 26.64 -23.38 -11.72
CA ALA A 465 26.71 -24.65 -12.43
C ALA A 465 27.94 -25.48 -12.04
N THR A 466 29.03 -24.83 -11.61
CA THR A 466 30.25 -25.50 -11.14
C THR A 466 30.08 -26.20 -9.78
N GLY A 467 28.93 -26.01 -9.11
CA GLY A 467 28.64 -26.65 -7.83
C GLY A 467 29.09 -25.87 -6.60
N PRO A 468 29.28 -26.56 -5.47
CA PRO A 468 29.68 -25.94 -4.20
C PRO A 468 30.99 -25.15 -4.30
N CYS A 469 31.05 -24.03 -3.59
CA CYS A 469 32.26 -23.26 -3.38
C CYS A 469 33.28 -24.07 -2.54
N PRO A 470 34.55 -24.18 -2.97
CA PRO A 470 35.54 -24.98 -2.26
C PRO A 470 36.09 -24.31 -0.99
N THR A 471 35.93 -23.00 -0.86
CA THR A 471 36.49 -22.21 0.26
C THR A 471 35.46 -21.25 0.84
N ASP A 472 35.63 -20.92 2.13
CA ASP A 472 34.79 -19.92 2.83
C ASP A 472 34.79 -18.56 2.13
N GLU A 473 35.94 -18.17 1.56
CA GLU A 473 36.10 -16.92 0.80
C GLU A 473 35.25 -16.94 -0.48
N SER A 474 35.40 -17.96 -1.33
CA SER A 474 34.60 -18.10 -2.55
C SER A 474 33.10 -18.24 -2.27
N PHE A 475 32.73 -18.88 -1.16
CA PHE A 475 31.35 -18.98 -0.71
C PHE A 475 30.78 -17.63 -0.26
N THR A 476 31.55 -16.89 0.54
CA THR A 476 31.17 -15.55 1.00
C THR A 476 31.05 -14.57 -0.17
N LEU A 477 31.99 -14.62 -1.12
CA LEU A 477 31.93 -13.84 -2.36
C LEU A 477 30.67 -14.18 -3.16
N ARG A 478 30.34 -15.47 -3.33
CA ARG A 478 29.10 -15.87 -4.02
C ARG A 478 27.85 -15.30 -3.34
N LEU A 479 27.76 -15.36 -2.01
CA LEU A 479 26.61 -14.78 -1.28
C LEU A 479 26.54 -13.26 -1.41
N SER A 480 27.68 -12.58 -1.50
CA SER A 480 27.76 -11.13 -1.69
C SER A 480 27.39 -10.69 -3.10
N ASP A 481 27.92 -11.38 -4.11
CA ASP A 481 27.69 -11.08 -5.54
C ASP A 481 26.25 -11.38 -5.96
N TYR A 482 25.66 -12.43 -5.38
CA TYR A 482 24.32 -12.91 -5.72
C TYR A 482 23.35 -12.67 -4.57
N ARG A 483 22.92 -11.42 -4.42
CA ARG A 483 22.15 -10.96 -3.25
C ARG A 483 20.85 -11.71 -3.00
N PHE A 484 20.20 -12.23 -4.04
CA PHE A 484 18.96 -13.02 -3.92
C PHE A 484 19.21 -14.53 -3.71
N TYR A 485 20.45 -14.99 -3.82
CA TYR A 485 20.79 -16.42 -3.79
C TYR A 485 20.36 -17.11 -2.50
N ASN A 486 20.60 -16.48 -1.35
CA ASN A 486 20.26 -17.07 -0.07
C ASN A 486 18.75 -17.28 0.07
N TYR A 487 17.95 -16.25 -0.23
CA TYR A 487 16.50 -16.35 -0.22
C TYR A 487 16.01 -17.44 -1.20
N ALA A 488 16.48 -17.40 -2.45
CA ALA A 488 16.08 -18.34 -3.48
C ALA A 488 16.38 -19.77 -3.05
N ALA A 489 17.58 -20.03 -2.51
CA ALA A 489 18.03 -21.35 -2.09
C ALA A 489 17.21 -21.93 -0.94
N GLU A 490 16.80 -21.09 0.01
CA GLU A 490 16.05 -21.51 1.19
C GLU A 490 14.55 -21.68 0.90
N HIS A 491 13.98 -20.90 -0.02
CA HIS A 491 12.53 -20.74 -0.11
C HIS A 491 11.88 -21.18 -1.43
N TRP A 492 12.65 -21.52 -2.48
CA TRP A 492 12.09 -21.98 -3.76
C TRP A 492 11.07 -23.13 -3.57
N GLY A 493 11.41 -24.12 -2.73
CA GLY A 493 10.58 -25.30 -2.52
C GLY A 493 9.34 -25.01 -1.68
N HIS A 494 9.42 -24.08 -0.73
CA HIS A 494 8.26 -23.60 0.02
C HIS A 494 7.27 -22.85 -0.88
N HIS A 495 7.77 -22.06 -1.83
CA HIS A 495 6.93 -21.43 -2.84
C HIS A 495 6.32 -22.47 -3.78
N ALA A 496 7.11 -23.43 -4.27
CA ALA A 496 6.63 -24.49 -5.16
C ALA A 496 5.53 -25.35 -4.51
N LYS A 497 5.65 -25.63 -3.20
CA LYS A 497 4.65 -26.37 -2.43
C LYS A 497 3.35 -25.59 -2.25
N ALA A 498 3.43 -24.27 -2.08
CA ALA A 498 2.29 -23.40 -1.85
C ALA A 498 1.61 -22.94 -3.16
N ALA A 499 2.21 -23.23 -4.31
CA ALA A 499 1.70 -22.89 -5.63
C ALA A 499 0.43 -23.68 -5.96
N VAL A 500 -0.53 -23.03 -6.62
CA VAL A 500 -1.74 -23.69 -7.13
C VAL A 500 -1.40 -24.49 -8.39
N LYS A 501 -0.58 -23.91 -9.26
CA LYS A 501 -0.09 -24.52 -10.49
C LYS A 501 1.34 -25.03 -10.30
N PRO A 502 1.71 -26.18 -10.91
CA PRO A 502 3.09 -26.65 -10.89
C PRO A 502 4.08 -25.60 -11.45
N ALA A 503 5.11 -25.27 -10.67
CA ALA A 503 6.18 -24.39 -11.09
C ALA A 503 7.09 -25.13 -12.09
N THR A 504 7.01 -24.77 -13.37
CA THR A 504 7.66 -25.50 -14.48
C THR A 504 9.18 -25.46 -14.40
N LYS A 505 9.77 -24.38 -13.87
CA LYS A 505 11.22 -24.19 -13.77
C LYS A 505 11.89 -25.01 -12.66
N VAL A 506 11.10 -25.56 -11.74
CA VAL A 506 11.63 -26.39 -10.64
C VAL A 506 12.30 -27.66 -11.16
N MET A 507 11.71 -28.31 -12.18
CA MET A 507 12.29 -29.54 -12.74
C MET A 507 13.57 -29.26 -13.54
N ASP A 508 13.63 -28.14 -14.27
CA ASP A 508 14.84 -27.70 -14.98
C ASP A 508 16.03 -27.60 -14.01
N PHE A 509 15.80 -26.98 -12.85
CA PHE A 509 16.78 -26.88 -11.76
C PHE A 509 17.17 -28.24 -11.17
N LEU A 510 16.19 -29.06 -10.79
CA LEU A 510 16.42 -30.33 -10.13
C LEU A 510 17.21 -31.32 -11.00
N ASN A 511 17.12 -31.21 -12.33
CA ASN A 511 17.85 -32.06 -13.26
C ASN A 511 19.34 -31.67 -13.43
N SER A 512 19.84 -30.66 -12.70
CA SER A 512 21.24 -30.23 -12.80
C SER A 512 22.06 -30.55 -11.53
N PRO A 513 22.94 -31.57 -11.56
CA PRO A 513 23.69 -31.99 -10.37
C PRO A 513 24.59 -30.91 -9.77
N GLY A 514 25.20 -30.06 -10.61
CA GLY A 514 26.02 -28.93 -10.16
C GLY A 514 25.21 -27.95 -9.33
N HIS A 515 24.09 -27.47 -9.88
CA HIS A 515 23.18 -26.55 -9.19
C HIS A 515 22.59 -27.15 -7.90
N VAL A 516 22.21 -28.43 -7.92
CA VAL A 516 21.74 -29.17 -6.73
C VAL A 516 22.80 -29.19 -5.64
N GLY A 517 24.06 -29.47 -6.00
CA GLY A 517 25.18 -29.44 -5.06
C GLY A 517 25.42 -28.04 -4.48
N ALA A 518 25.42 -27.01 -5.33
CA ALA A 518 25.57 -25.62 -4.90
C ALA A 518 24.45 -25.21 -3.92
N LEU A 519 23.19 -25.59 -4.21
CA LEU A 519 22.06 -25.34 -3.33
C LEU A 519 22.22 -26.03 -1.97
N ALA A 520 22.66 -27.29 -1.94
CA ALA A 520 22.84 -28.03 -0.70
C ALA A 520 23.84 -27.33 0.23
N GLN A 521 24.90 -26.73 -0.33
CA GLN A 521 25.86 -25.94 0.44
C GLN A 521 25.21 -24.74 1.14
N VAL A 522 24.21 -24.09 0.56
CA VAL A 522 23.55 -22.94 1.18
C VAL A 522 22.41 -23.38 2.12
N SER A 523 21.54 -24.26 1.63
CA SER A 523 20.27 -24.59 2.29
C SER A 523 20.39 -25.68 3.36
N MET A 524 21.52 -26.41 3.44
CA MET A 524 21.67 -27.55 4.38
C MET A 524 22.88 -27.43 5.31
N MET A 525 23.42 -26.22 5.49
CA MET A 525 24.45 -25.94 6.49
C MET A 525 23.93 -26.11 7.92
N SER A 526 24.76 -26.74 8.77
CA SER A 526 24.43 -27.04 10.16
C SER A 526 24.39 -25.80 11.07
N ASP A 527 25.29 -24.83 10.85
CA ASP A 527 25.34 -23.57 11.59
C ASP A 527 25.51 -22.40 10.61
N ARG A 528 24.48 -21.57 10.49
CA ARG A 528 24.46 -20.42 9.56
C ARG A 528 24.89 -19.11 10.22
N GLY A 529 24.97 -19.07 11.55
CA GLY A 529 25.24 -17.86 12.32
C GLY A 529 26.72 -17.66 12.63
N LEU A 530 27.49 -18.74 12.73
CA LEU A 530 28.90 -18.70 13.12
C LEU A 530 29.83 -18.88 11.91
N ARG A 531 30.47 -17.78 11.49
CA ARG A 531 31.50 -17.78 10.44
C ARG A 531 32.88 -18.17 10.99
N HIS A 532 33.00 -19.38 11.53
CA HIS A 532 34.29 -19.95 11.91
C HIS A 532 35.01 -20.59 10.70
N PRO A 533 36.34 -20.77 10.73
CA PRO A 533 37.06 -21.42 9.63
C PRO A 533 36.48 -22.78 9.27
N GLY A 534 36.13 -22.96 8.00
CA GLY A 534 35.53 -24.18 7.44
C GLY A 534 34.00 -24.19 7.42
N PHE A 535 33.32 -23.11 7.86
CA PHE A 535 31.85 -23.09 8.00
C PHE A 535 31.13 -23.41 6.68
N SER A 536 31.66 -22.97 5.54
CA SER A 536 31.04 -23.22 4.22
C SER A 536 31.04 -24.69 3.80
N GLN A 537 31.77 -25.54 4.52
CA GLN A 537 31.93 -26.96 4.21
C GLN A 537 31.04 -27.87 5.07
N GLU A 538 30.26 -27.30 6.00
CA GLU A 538 29.44 -28.04 6.97
C GLU A 538 28.03 -28.40 6.45
N TYR A 539 27.98 -29.05 5.30
CA TYR A 539 26.73 -29.47 4.65
C TYR A 539 26.83 -30.93 4.17
N PRO A 540 25.71 -31.64 3.98
CA PRO A 540 25.73 -32.98 3.40
C PRO A 540 26.18 -32.93 1.94
N ARG A 541 27.17 -33.74 1.57
CA ARG A 541 27.59 -33.97 0.18
C ARG A 541 26.77 -35.10 -0.44
N ASN A 542 26.86 -35.25 -1.77
CA ASN A 542 26.09 -36.26 -2.53
C ASN A 542 24.56 -36.10 -2.39
N VAL A 543 24.08 -34.90 -2.05
CA VAL A 543 22.66 -34.57 -2.08
C VAL A 543 22.17 -34.65 -3.53
N THR A 544 21.07 -35.37 -3.74
CA THR A 544 20.46 -35.52 -5.07
C THR A 544 19.18 -34.70 -5.18
N ALA A 545 18.72 -34.50 -6.42
CA ALA A 545 17.43 -33.87 -6.71
C ALA A 545 16.27 -34.48 -5.90
N LEU A 546 16.27 -35.80 -5.71
CA LEU A 546 15.23 -36.51 -4.98
C LEU A 546 15.26 -36.19 -3.47
N HIS A 547 16.46 -35.99 -2.89
CA HIS A 547 16.58 -35.52 -1.50
C HIS A 547 15.94 -34.14 -1.33
N LEU A 548 16.21 -33.21 -2.24
CA LEU A 548 15.64 -31.85 -2.20
C LEU A 548 14.12 -31.86 -2.40
N ALA A 549 13.62 -32.60 -3.40
CA ALA A 549 12.18 -32.72 -3.64
C ALA A 549 11.46 -33.34 -2.43
N ALA A 550 12.09 -34.32 -1.77
CA ALA A 550 11.58 -34.94 -0.56
C ALA A 550 11.63 -34.01 0.66
N TYR A 551 12.72 -33.24 0.82
CA TYR A 551 12.89 -32.24 1.87
C TYR A 551 11.75 -31.22 1.91
N PHE A 552 11.33 -30.71 0.75
CA PHE A 552 10.22 -29.76 0.64
C PHE A 552 8.83 -30.42 0.51
N GLY A 553 8.78 -31.74 0.30
CA GLY A 553 7.53 -32.49 0.18
C GLY A 553 6.82 -32.27 -1.15
N LEU A 554 7.58 -32.16 -2.24
CA LEU A 554 7.09 -31.87 -3.59
C LEU A 554 6.72 -33.17 -4.32
N ALA A 555 5.50 -33.66 -4.13
CA ALA A 555 5.05 -34.95 -4.68
C ALA A 555 5.19 -35.05 -6.21
N GLY A 556 4.80 -34.03 -6.96
CA GLY A 556 4.94 -34.01 -8.43
C GLY A 556 6.39 -34.19 -8.90
N PRO A 557 7.33 -33.34 -8.46
CA PRO A 557 8.75 -33.53 -8.72
C PRO A 557 9.32 -34.88 -8.26
N VAL A 558 8.88 -35.41 -7.12
CA VAL A 558 9.29 -36.75 -6.66
C VAL A 558 8.87 -37.83 -7.68
N VAL A 559 7.61 -37.84 -8.12
CA VAL A 559 7.12 -38.78 -9.14
C VAL A 559 7.91 -38.61 -10.45
N GLY A 560 8.08 -37.37 -10.91
CA GLY A 560 8.81 -37.08 -12.14
C GLY A 560 10.26 -37.56 -12.13
N LEU A 561 10.98 -37.35 -11.02
CA LEU A 561 12.36 -37.79 -10.84
C LEU A 561 12.48 -39.31 -10.79
N ILE A 562 11.56 -40.00 -10.09
CA ILE A 562 11.57 -41.47 -10.01
C ILE A 562 11.30 -42.09 -11.38
N SER A 563 10.29 -41.58 -12.10
CA SER A 563 10.00 -42.02 -13.48
C SER A 563 11.17 -41.74 -14.43
N GLY A 564 11.96 -40.70 -14.16
CA GLY A 564 13.21 -40.39 -14.87
C GLY A 564 14.42 -41.25 -14.47
N GLY A 565 14.25 -42.24 -13.58
CA GLY A 565 15.32 -43.16 -13.17
C GLY A 565 16.17 -42.69 -11.97
N ALA A 566 15.70 -41.71 -11.18
CA ALA A 566 16.40 -41.29 -9.98
C ALA A 566 16.53 -42.43 -8.96
N ALA A 567 17.71 -42.57 -8.34
CA ALA A 567 17.98 -43.59 -7.35
C ALA A 567 17.23 -43.31 -6.02
N ILE A 568 16.17 -44.07 -5.77
CA ILE A 568 15.29 -43.92 -4.59
C ILE A 568 16.04 -44.14 -3.28
N ALA A 569 16.96 -45.10 -3.26
CA ALA A 569 17.76 -45.47 -2.09
C ALA A 569 19.12 -44.76 -2.04
N ALA A 570 19.32 -43.68 -2.81
CA ALA A 570 20.52 -42.87 -2.72
C ALA A 570 20.70 -42.36 -1.28
N ARG A 571 21.94 -42.28 -0.81
CA ARG A 571 22.28 -41.72 0.50
C ARG A 571 23.26 -40.59 0.33
N ASP A 572 23.04 -39.50 1.05
CA ASP A 572 23.99 -38.40 1.17
C ASP A 572 25.21 -38.80 2.02
N SER A 573 26.16 -37.88 2.19
CA SER A 573 27.38 -38.12 2.98
C SER A 573 27.14 -38.27 4.49
N ARG A 574 25.95 -37.95 4.97
CA ARG A 574 25.52 -38.17 6.37
C ARG A 574 24.73 -39.48 6.51
N GLY A 575 24.51 -40.19 5.40
CA GLY A 575 23.79 -41.45 5.36
C GLY A 575 22.27 -41.30 5.24
N PHE A 576 21.73 -40.09 5.08
CA PHE A 576 20.28 -39.89 4.94
C PHE A 576 19.82 -40.15 3.51
N SER A 577 18.68 -40.83 3.39
CA SER A 577 17.98 -41.08 2.13
C SER A 577 16.91 -40.00 1.87
N PRO A 578 16.36 -39.87 0.64
CA PRO A 578 15.25 -38.98 0.38
C PRO A 578 14.05 -39.22 1.31
N MET A 579 13.79 -40.48 1.67
CA MET A 579 12.71 -40.82 2.60
C MET A 579 12.97 -40.28 4.00
N ASP A 580 14.22 -40.32 4.48
CA ASP A 580 14.60 -39.76 5.78
C ASP A 580 14.37 -38.24 5.83
N TYR A 581 14.68 -37.53 4.74
CA TYR A 581 14.38 -36.10 4.62
C TYR A 581 12.87 -35.80 4.60
N ALA A 582 12.08 -36.60 3.89
CA ALA A 582 10.62 -36.45 3.91
C ALA A 582 10.04 -36.68 5.32
N ILE A 583 10.52 -37.70 6.04
CA ILE A 583 10.09 -37.98 7.41
C ILE A 583 10.52 -36.85 8.35
N GLY A 584 11.80 -36.45 8.31
CA GLY A 584 12.35 -35.41 9.17
C GLY A 584 11.67 -34.05 9.04
N ASN A 585 11.13 -33.74 7.85
CA ASN A 585 10.39 -32.50 7.59
C ASN A 585 8.86 -32.66 7.66
N GLY A 586 8.35 -33.81 8.14
CA GLY A 586 6.91 -34.03 8.35
C GLY A 586 6.10 -34.19 7.05
N HIS A 587 6.70 -34.71 5.99
CA HIS A 587 6.08 -34.88 4.67
C HIS A 587 5.64 -36.33 4.44
N ALA A 588 4.71 -36.79 5.28
CA ALA A 588 4.24 -38.19 5.33
C ALA A 588 3.78 -38.73 3.97
N ALA A 589 3.04 -37.93 3.18
CA ALA A 589 2.57 -38.36 1.86
C ALA A 589 3.73 -38.68 0.90
N VAL A 590 4.82 -37.90 0.95
CA VAL A 590 6.02 -38.15 0.13
C VAL A 590 6.84 -39.32 0.69
N ALA A 591 6.92 -39.48 2.01
CA ALA A 591 7.57 -40.64 2.61
C ALA A 591 6.87 -41.96 2.22
N VAL A 592 5.53 -41.97 2.21
CA VAL A 592 4.73 -43.11 1.73
C VAL A 592 4.98 -43.37 0.24
N LEU A 593 4.95 -42.32 -0.59
CA LEU A 593 5.24 -42.42 -2.02
C LEU A 593 6.62 -43.06 -2.29
N LEU A 594 7.66 -42.61 -1.59
CA LEU A 594 9.02 -43.15 -1.72
C LEU A 594 9.11 -44.62 -1.27
N ARG A 595 8.40 -44.99 -0.20
CA ARG A 595 8.34 -46.37 0.29
C ARG A 595 7.64 -47.29 -0.70
N ASP A 596 6.48 -46.90 -1.19
CA ASP A 596 5.62 -47.77 -2.00
C ASP A 596 6.27 -48.05 -3.37
N VAL A 597 7.03 -47.10 -3.93
CA VAL A 597 7.81 -47.33 -5.16
C VAL A 597 9.04 -48.21 -4.89
N SER A 598 9.68 -48.10 -3.72
CA SER A 598 10.78 -48.99 -3.33
C SER A 598 10.35 -50.45 -3.10
N GLY A 599 9.07 -50.67 -2.80
CA GLY A 599 8.47 -51.99 -2.54
C GLY A 599 7.99 -52.78 -3.75
N GLY A 600 8.21 -52.30 -4.99
CA GLY A 600 7.95 -53.07 -6.21
C GLY A 600 6.57 -52.90 -6.87
N TRP A 601 5.87 -51.78 -6.66
CA TRP A 601 4.63 -51.45 -7.38
C TRP A 601 4.89 -50.48 -8.55
N ALA A 602 5.77 -50.88 -9.47
CA ALA A 602 5.96 -50.21 -10.75
C ALA A 602 4.82 -50.58 -11.71
N GLY A 603 3.65 -49.98 -11.56
CA GLY A 603 2.57 -50.16 -12.54
C GLY A 603 1.20 -49.75 -12.05
N ARG A 604 0.92 -48.44 -12.04
CA ARG A 604 -0.41 -47.83 -12.28
C ARG A 604 -0.39 -46.36 -11.86
N TRP A 605 0.31 -45.51 -12.59
CA TRP A 605 -0.02 -44.09 -12.71
C TRP A 605 0.45 -43.63 -14.10
N VAL A 606 -0.41 -43.83 -15.10
CA VAL A 606 -0.42 -43.13 -16.40
C VAL A 606 -1.63 -42.22 -16.38
#